data_AF-A0A3C1KH12-F1
#
_entry.id   AF-A0A3C1KH12-F1
#
_cell.length_a   1.000
_cell.length_b   1.000
_cell.length_c   1.000
_cell.angle_alpha   90.00
_cell.angle_beta   90.00
_cell.angle_gamma   90.00
#
_symmetry.space_group_name_H-M   'P 1'
#
loop_
_entity.id
_entity.type
_entity.pdbx_description
1 polymer ?
#
loop_
_entity_poly.entity_id
_entity_poly.type
_entity_poly.pdbx_seq_one_letter_code
_entity_poly.pdbx_strand_id
1 'polypeptide(L)'
;MRYIEAAGPQPARIVWSASDLKAAAECEFAWLRAIDAKLGRVPAVDEPDDPTLERAGRLGTQHELRVLERYRETHPGTVVEIPETRSADATAMDAAVTATVRALGDPAASVVYQAAFATGEFVGFADFLLRGDDGRWIVQDTKLARHARVTALMQLAAYVDQLDRLGIARADEVELLLGDGTTSVHRVADLMPVFTLRRERLRALIADRDLAAGASGTPIAWGDDLGALHVVACGRCATCDLEVVGQRDLLLVAGMRPVQRERMRAGGVDTIDALAAASAPPEGLGAEVWESLRTQARLQLASEQQQTDGASRPPAPAYEVVSAAALGALPRPDHGDLFFDFEGDPLYTEHAGGANVWGIDYLFGWVDTREQYSALWAHTFADEKRALEQFVDLIELRRRTHSGLHIYHYAPYEPTHLLQMAARHGTREAEVDRLLREGVFVDLYPIVRRALRVGSRSYSIKKLEPLYMGDDLRTSDVQRGDDSIVRYVEARAAADDGDDAAAAAILDDLAEYNRDDCVSTLRLRDWLVARARDAGLYPARDVTPEETPYEPSPTSVALSRRATDAAALTSPDDPDVRALALAAAAIDYYPREAKTFWAGHFLRLREPVSLWEQTRDVVVVDAARSRVVTDWHRG
;
A
#
# COMPACT_ATOMS: atom_id res chain seq x y z
N MET A 1 5.70 23.68 3.20
CA MET A 1 6.82 24.67 3.24
C MET A 1 6.35 26.05 2.85
N ARG A 2 6.96 27.11 3.38
CA ARG A 2 6.71 28.50 3.03
C ARG A 2 7.99 29.16 2.50
N TYR A 3 7.88 29.88 1.39
CA TYR A 3 8.94 30.78 0.92
C TYR A 3 8.70 32.17 1.52
N ILE A 4 9.73 32.75 2.12
CA ILE A 4 9.72 34.10 2.65
C ILE A 4 10.71 34.91 1.80
N GLU A 5 10.20 35.91 1.11
CA GLU A 5 11.00 36.85 0.31
C GLU A 5 11.99 37.62 1.18
N ALA A 6 13.07 38.10 0.57
CA ALA A 6 14.02 38.96 1.26
C ALA A 6 13.34 40.27 1.69
N ALA A 7 13.49 40.63 2.96
CA ALA A 7 12.91 41.84 3.54
C ALA A 7 13.97 42.61 4.32
N GLY A 8 14.41 43.76 3.77
CA GLY A 8 15.47 44.56 4.36
C GLY A 8 16.79 43.77 4.48
N PRO A 9 17.40 43.66 5.67
CA PRO A 9 18.64 42.90 5.86
C PRO A 9 18.43 41.38 5.96
N GLN A 10 17.19 40.88 5.97
CA GLN A 10 16.91 39.45 6.07
C GLN A 10 16.93 38.81 4.68
N PRO A 11 17.78 37.78 4.44
CA PRO A 11 17.79 37.07 3.16
C PRO A 11 16.50 36.27 2.97
N ALA A 12 16.20 35.96 1.71
CA ALA A 12 15.12 35.05 1.36
C ALA A 12 15.38 33.67 1.98
N ARG A 13 14.32 33.00 2.45
CA ARG A 13 14.44 31.72 3.16
C ARG A 13 13.24 30.81 2.96
N ILE A 14 13.47 29.51 3.14
CA ILE A 14 12.42 28.48 3.20
C ILE A 14 12.17 28.13 4.66
N VAL A 15 10.91 28.14 5.06
CA VAL A 15 10.44 27.60 6.33
C VAL A 15 9.74 26.26 6.05
N TRP A 16 10.32 25.17 6.54
CA TRP A 16 9.84 23.81 6.35
C TRP A 16 9.11 23.29 7.60
N SER A 17 8.22 22.32 7.43
CA SER A 17 7.53 21.62 8.52
C SER A 17 7.93 20.14 8.57
N ALA A 18 7.45 19.42 9.57
CA ALA A 18 7.64 17.97 9.63
C ALA A 18 7.04 17.24 8.41
N SER A 19 5.90 17.72 7.89
CA SER A 19 5.31 17.19 6.64
C SER A 19 6.20 17.44 5.43
N ASP A 20 6.97 18.53 5.40
CA ASP A 20 7.94 18.78 4.32
C ASP A 20 9.13 17.83 4.38
N LEU A 21 9.59 17.44 5.57
CA LEU A 21 10.61 16.39 5.72
C LEU A 21 10.13 15.06 5.15
N LYS A 22 8.85 14.72 5.39
CA LYS A 22 8.22 13.54 4.79
C LYS A 22 8.17 13.68 3.25
N ALA A 23 7.65 14.80 2.73
CA ALA A 23 7.54 15.02 1.29
C ALA A 23 8.90 14.95 0.57
N ALA A 24 9.94 15.57 1.13
CA ALA A 24 11.29 15.51 0.61
C ALA A 24 11.88 14.09 0.68
N ALA A 25 11.58 13.32 1.73
CA ALA A 25 12.02 11.93 1.85
C ALA A 25 11.32 10.99 0.85
N GLU A 26 10.08 11.29 0.45
CA GLU A 26 9.34 10.55 -0.57
C GLU A 26 9.81 10.89 -1.99
N CYS A 27 10.06 12.17 -2.28
CA CYS A 27 10.60 12.62 -3.57
C CYS A 27 11.31 13.98 -3.44
N GLU A 28 12.64 13.98 -3.42
CA GLU A 28 13.45 15.20 -3.34
C GLU A 28 13.24 16.07 -4.60
N PHE A 29 13.17 15.45 -5.78
CA PHE A 29 12.94 16.17 -7.03
C PHE A 29 11.62 16.96 -7.03
N ALA A 30 10.52 16.33 -6.61
CA ALA A 30 9.23 16.99 -6.56
C ALA A 30 9.22 18.13 -5.54
N TRP A 31 9.87 17.92 -4.39
CA TRP A 31 9.99 18.95 -3.36
C TRP A 31 10.81 20.15 -3.83
N LEU A 32 11.93 19.93 -4.53
CA LEU A 32 12.72 21.00 -5.15
C LEU A 32 11.97 21.72 -6.27
N ARG A 33 11.22 21.00 -7.11
CA ARG A 33 10.33 21.59 -8.12
C ARG A 33 9.26 22.47 -7.50
N ALA A 34 8.71 22.08 -6.35
CA ALA A 34 7.76 22.91 -5.62
C ALA A 34 8.42 24.19 -5.04
N ILE A 35 9.72 24.17 -4.71
CA ILE A 35 10.48 25.39 -4.37
C ILE A 35 10.61 26.26 -5.62
N ASP A 36 11.02 25.68 -6.75
CA ASP A 36 11.16 26.41 -8.01
C ASP A 36 9.85 27.05 -8.47
N ALA A 37 8.72 26.38 -8.26
CA ALA A 37 7.39 26.94 -8.53
C ALA A 37 7.11 28.16 -7.65
N LYS A 38 7.43 28.10 -6.35
CA LYS A 38 7.29 29.26 -5.44
C LYS A 38 8.22 30.42 -5.77
N LEU A 39 9.36 30.13 -6.39
CA LEU A 39 10.29 31.14 -6.90
C LEU A 39 9.88 31.68 -8.28
N GLY A 40 8.83 31.15 -8.89
CA GLY A 40 8.36 31.56 -10.23
C GLY A 40 9.23 31.06 -11.39
N ARG A 41 10.06 30.03 -11.18
CA ARG A 41 10.92 29.44 -12.22
C ARG A 41 10.20 28.44 -13.10
N VAL A 42 9.17 27.78 -12.57
CA VAL A 42 8.28 26.86 -13.27
C VAL A 42 6.84 27.00 -12.80
N PRO A 43 5.84 26.55 -13.56
CA PRO A 43 4.47 26.42 -13.06
C PRO A 43 4.41 25.46 -11.87
N ALA A 44 3.46 25.70 -10.96
CA ALA A 44 3.09 24.70 -9.97
C ALA A 44 2.46 23.49 -10.67
N VAL A 45 2.71 22.30 -10.14
CA VAL A 45 2.05 21.08 -10.61
C VAL A 45 0.77 20.91 -9.81
N ASP A 46 -0.35 20.81 -10.50
CA ASP A 46 -1.63 20.47 -9.88
C ASP A 46 -1.59 18.98 -9.52
N GLU A 47 -1.73 18.68 -8.22
CA GLU A 47 -1.89 17.31 -7.76
C GLU A 47 -3.35 16.90 -7.97
N PRO A 48 -3.61 15.71 -8.56
CA PRO A 48 -4.98 15.21 -8.69
C PRO A 48 -5.65 15.08 -7.32
N ASP A 49 -6.94 15.42 -7.24
CA ASP A 49 -7.72 15.16 -6.05
C ASP A 49 -7.73 13.66 -5.71
N ASP A 50 -7.49 13.34 -4.44
CA ASP A 50 -7.52 11.98 -3.90
C ASP A 50 -8.58 11.95 -2.77
N PRO A 51 -9.83 11.59 -3.11
CA PRO A 51 -10.93 11.54 -2.14
C PRO A 51 -10.66 10.60 -0.95
N THR A 52 -9.91 9.52 -1.17
CA THR A 52 -9.53 8.58 -0.12
C THR A 52 -8.55 9.23 0.85
N LEU A 53 -7.57 9.97 0.34
CA LEU A 53 -6.64 10.75 1.17
C LEU A 53 -7.36 11.86 1.94
N GLU A 54 -8.30 12.57 1.30
CA GLU A 54 -9.13 13.59 1.96
C GLU A 54 -9.94 12.98 3.12
N ARG A 55 -10.59 11.84 2.87
CA ARG A 55 -11.33 11.09 3.90
C ARG A 55 -10.43 10.64 5.03
N ALA A 56 -9.25 10.10 4.73
CA ALA A 56 -8.26 9.71 5.73
C ALA A 56 -7.82 10.91 6.60
N GLY A 57 -7.67 12.09 5.99
CA GLY A 57 -7.40 13.35 6.70
C GLY A 57 -8.51 13.71 7.69
N ARG A 58 -9.78 13.70 7.24
CA ARG A 58 -10.95 13.96 8.08
C ARG A 58 -11.06 12.98 9.25
N LEU A 59 -10.87 11.68 9.00
CA LEU A 59 -10.87 10.65 10.06
C LEU A 59 -9.68 10.80 11.01
N GLY A 60 -8.53 11.25 10.51
CA GLY A 60 -7.37 11.61 11.33
C GLY A 60 -7.70 12.74 12.32
N THR A 61 -8.30 13.83 11.84
CA THR A 61 -8.76 14.94 12.71
C THR A 61 -9.77 14.47 13.76
N GLN A 62 -10.71 13.60 13.39
CA GLN A 62 -11.66 13.04 14.35
C GLN A 62 -10.96 12.17 15.42
N HIS A 63 -9.94 11.39 15.03
CA HIS A 63 -9.14 10.62 15.97
C HIS A 63 -8.38 11.51 16.95
N GLU A 64 -7.76 12.58 16.46
CA GLU A 64 -7.09 13.58 17.29
C GLU A 64 -8.05 14.21 18.31
N LEU A 65 -9.25 14.62 17.88
CA LEU A 65 -10.26 15.18 18.77
C LEU A 65 -10.74 14.18 19.82
N ARG A 66 -10.89 12.89 19.48
CA ARG A 66 -11.21 11.85 20.47
C ARG A 66 -10.12 11.72 21.54
N VAL A 67 -8.84 11.82 21.16
CA VAL A 67 -7.74 11.82 22.11
C VAL A 67 -7.78 13.07 23.00
N LEU A 68 -8.09 14.24 22.44
CA LEU A 68 -8.26 15.47 23.21
C LEU A 68 -9.36 15.35 24.26
N GLU A 69 -10.54 14.82 23.89
CA GLU A 69 -11.62 14.61 24.86
C GLU A 69 -11.21 13.66 25.98
N ARG A 70 -10.51 12.57 25.66
CA ARG A 70 -9.94 11.66 26.67
C ARG A 70 -8.98 12.38 27.61
N TYR A 71 -8.17 13.32 27.12
CA TYR A 71 -7.31 14.13 27.98
C TYR A 71 -8.08 15.13 28.84
N ARG A 72 -9.13 15.75 28.32
CA ARG A 72 -10.02 16.61 29.11
C ARG A 72 -10.68 15.86 30.28
N GLU A 73 -11.06 14.61 30.05
CA GLU A 73 -11.65 13.74 31.08
C GLU A 73 -10.61 13.28 32.12
N THR A 74 -9.41 12.89 31.68
CA THR A 74 -8.37 12.32 32.55
C THR A 74 -7.52 13.36 33.28
N HIS A 75 -7.41 14.59 32.73
CA HIS A 75 -6.59 15.68 33.24
C HIS A 75 -7.41 16.97 33.46
N PRO A 76 -8.53 16.91 34.21
CA PRO A 76 -9.50 18.00 34.27
C PRO A 76 -8.88 19.30 34.78
N GLY A 77 -9.06 20.38 34.02
CA GLY A 77 -8.56 21.72 34.37
C GLY A 77 -7.06 21.94 34.19
N THR A 78 -6.33 20.97 33.61
CA THR A 78 -4.87 21.04 33.40
C THR A 78 -4.45 20.86 31.94
N VAL A 79 -5.44 20.73 31.03
CA VAL A 79 -5.24 20.73 29.57
C VAL A 79 -5.20 22.18 29.07
N VAL A 80 -4.13 22.55 28.39
CA VAL A 80 -3.96 23.87 27.77
C VAL A 80 -4.05 23.72 26.25
N GLU A 81 -5.03 24.38 25.64
CA GLU A 81 -5.24 24.36 24.20
C GLU A 81 -4.66 25.62 23.57
N ILE A 82 -3.72 25.44 22.64
CA ILE A 82 -3.15 26.55 21.87
C ILE A 82 -4.09 26.84 20.69
N PRO A 83 -4.51 28.11 20.47
CA PRO A 83 -5.41 28.43 19.37
C PRO A 83 -4.86 28.02 18.01
N GLU A 84 -5.71 27.38 17.20
CA GLU A 84 -5.37 26.99 15.83
C GLU A 84 -4.86 28.20 15.04
N THR A 85 -3.70 28.04 14.43
CA THR A 85 -2.97 29.14 13.80
C THR A 85 -2.44 28.71 12.44
N ARG A 86 -2.56 29.59 11.44
CA ARG A 86 -1.96 29.37 10.12
C ARG A 86 -0.51 29.81 10.13
N SER A 87 0.39 28.95 9.68
CA SER A 87 1.84 29.25 9.56
C SER A 87 2.16 30.45 8.66
N ALA A 88 1.22 30.89 7.81
CA ALA A 88 1.35 32.09 6.99
C ALA A 88 1.21 33.39 7.80
N ASP A 89 0.46 33.38 8.90
CA ASP A 89 0.26 34.53 9.78
C ASP A 89 1.37 34.60 10.83
N ALA A 90 2.35 35.47 10.59
CA ALA A 90 3.50 35.62 11.48
C ALA A 90 3.11 36.11 12.89
N THR A 91 2.14 37.02 13.00
CA THR A 91 1.73 37.58 14.29
C THR A 91 0.99 36.53 15.12
N ALA A 92 0.08 35.80 14.51
CA ALA A 92 -0.62 34.70 15.18
C ALA A 92 0.36 33.58 15.57
N MET A 93 1.33 33.26 14.70
CA MET A 93 2.35 32.25 15.00
C MET A 93 3.21 32.64 16.22
N ASP A 94 3.67 33.90 16.30
CA ASP A 94 4.43 34.39 17.45
C ASP A 94 3.61 34.34 18.75
N ALA A 95 2.31 34.65 18.67
CA ALA A 95 1.39 34.52 19.80
C ALA A 95 1.21 33.05 20.24
N ALA A 96 1.05 32.13 19.30
CA ALA A 96 0.92 30.70 19.56
C ALA A 96 2.18 30.09 20.17
N VAL A 97 3.37 30.47 19.67
CA VAL A 97 4.66 30.05 20.24
C VAL A 97 4.81 30.59 21.67
N THR A 98 4.45 31.85 21.90
CA THR A 98 4.49 32.47 23.24
C THR A 98 3.56 31.75 24.21
N ALA A 99 2.34 31.42 23.77
CA ALA A 99 1.37 30.66 24.56
C ALA A 99 1.89 29.25 24.88
N THR A 100 2.52 28.58 23.90
CA THR A 100 3.13 27.26 24.07
C THR A 100 4.24 27.27 25.12
N VAL A 101 5.19 28.20 25.03
CA VAL A 101 6.28 28.33 26.02
C VAL A 101 5.75 28.63 27.43
N ARG A 102 4.72 29.48 27.53
CA ARG A 102 4.05 29.76 28.81
C ARG A 102 3.43 28.49 29.40
N ALA A 103 2.71 27.71 28.59
CA ALA A 103 2.07 26.47 29.01
C ALA A 103 3.10 25.43 29.49
N LEU A 104 4.22 25.28 28.76
CA LEU A 104 5.29 24.35 29.12
C LEU A 104 5.99 24.69 30.45
N GLY A 105 6.04 25.99 30.80
CA GLY A 105 6.58 26.49 32.06
C GLY A 105 5.58 26.50 33.22
N ASP A 106 4.29 26.29 32.96
CA ASP A 106 3.25 26.27 34.00
C ASP A 106 3.26 24.92 34.73
N PRO A 107 3.50 24.89 36.06
CA PRO A 107 3.45 23.64 36.84
C PRO A 107 2.03 23.06 36.95
N ALA A 108 0.98 23.83 36.65
CA ALA A 108 -0.40 23.34 36.65
C ALA A 108 -0.79 22.66 35.32
N ALA A 109 0.00 22.84 34.25
CA ALA A 109 -0.28 22.23 32.96
C ALA A 109 0.23 20.79 32.91
N SER A 110 -0.68 19.86 32.58
CA SER A 110 -0.36 18.43 32.39
C SER A 110 -0.39 18.02 30.92
N VAL A 111 -1.20 18.69 30.10
CA VAL A 111 -1.29 18.43 28.65
C VAL A 111 -1.28 19.76 27.90
N VAL A 112 -0.48 19.88 26.85
CA VAL A 112 -0.57 20.99 25.89
C VAL A 112 -1.02 20.43 24.55
N TYR A 113 -2.19 20.87 24.09
CA TYR A 113 -2.75 20.50 22.79
C TYR A 113 -2.39 21.56 21.74
N GLN A 114 -2.00 21.10 20.53
CA GLN A 114 -1.60 21.95 19.41
C GLN A 114 -0.42 22.88 19.71
N ALA A 115 0.57 22.36 20.46
CA ALA A 115 1.78 23.10 20.82
C ALA A 115 2.52 23.60 19.57
N ALA A 116 2.70 24.91 19.47
CA ALA A 116 3.22 25.57 18.28
C ALA A 116 4.72 25.87 18.44
N PHE A 117 5.50 25.49 17.43
CA PHE A 117 6.94 25.75 17.36
C PHE A 117 7.30 26.50 16.07
N ALA A 118 8.13 27.54 16.20
CA ALA A 118 8.68 28.27 15.06
C ALA A 118 10.17 28.60 15.27
N THR A 119 10.93 28.54 14.18
CA THR A 119 12.31 29.06 14.07
C THR A 119 12.46 29.83 12.75
N GLY A 120 13.68 30.28 12.44
CA GLY A 120 13.97 30.89 11.14
C GLY A 120 13.77 29.95 9.95
N GLU A 121 13.85 28.63 10.16
CA GLU A 121 13.76 27.62 9.10
C GLU A 121 12.66 26.58 9.32
N PHE A 122 12.09 26.46 10.53
CA PHE A 122 11.13 25.42 10.88
C PHE A 122 9.81 25.98 11.40
N VAL A 123 8.70 25.32 11.07
CA VAL A 123 7.38 25.53 11.69
C VAL A 123 6.69 24.18 11.92
N GLY A 124 6.05 24.00 13.06
CA GLY A 124 5.25 22.80 13.31
C GLY A 124 4.35 22.89 14.53
N PHE A 125 3.39 21.99 14.56
CA PHE A 125 2.36 21.89 15.59
C PHE A 125 2.36 20.46 16.11
N ALA A 126 2.77 20.27 17.36
CA ALA A 126 2.66 18.97 18.00
C ALA A 126 1.24 18.78 18.49
N ASP A 127 0.61 17.67 18.12
CA ASP A 127 -0.76 17.36 18.54
C ASP A 127 -0.86 17.43 20.06
N PHE A 128 0.02 16.71 20.78
CA PHE A 128 0.04 16.73 22.24
C PHE A 128 1.47 16.75 22.81
N LEU A 129 1.64 17.49 23.90
CA LEU A 129 2.76 17.35 24.84
C LEU A 129 2.17 16.94 26.18
N LEU A 130 2.53 15.75 26.67
CA LEU A 130 2.05 15.21 27.95
C LEU A 130 3.16 15.34 29.00
N ARG A 131 2.85 15.89 30.17
CA ARG A 131 3.79 15.93 31.29
C ARG A 131 3.77 14.58 32.01
N GLY A 132 4.89 13.87 31.99
CA GLY A 132 5.05 12.63 32.72
C GLY A 132 5.17 12.85 34.23
N ASP A 133 5.09 11.76 35.00
CA ASP A 133 5.15 11.78 36.47
C ASP A 133 6.45 12.38 37.03
N ASP A 134 7.55 12.30 36.28
CA ASP A 134 8.84 12.90 36.61
C ASP A 134 8.95 14.39 36.23
N GLY A 135 7.84 14.98 35.75
CA GLY A 135 7.72 16.38 35.36
C GLY A 135 8.27 16.70 33.96
N ARG A 136 8.84 15.72 33.24
CA ARG A 136 9.37 15.90 31.88
C ARG A 136 8.26 15.76 30.83
N TRP A 137 8.39 16.49 29.72
CA TRP A 137 7.41 16.46 28.64
C TRP A 137 7.66 15.31 27.65
N ILE A 138 6.63 14.54 27.37
CA ILE A 138 6.58 13.49 26.35
C ILE A 138 5.93 14.10 25.11
N VAL A 139 6.60 13.98 23.96
CA VAL A 139 6.03 14.39 22.68
C VAL A 139 5.12 13.28 22.17
N GLN A 140 3.88 13.63 21.84
CA GLN A 140 2.91 12.70 21.29
C GLN A 140 2.31 13.24 19.99
N ASP A 141 2.00 12.32 19.08
CA ASP A 141 1.37 12.63 17.81
C ASP A 141 0.32 11.56 17.50
N THR A 142 -0.83 11.99 16.98
CA THR A 142 -1.95 11.11 16.66
C THR A 142 -1.87 10.68 15.22
N LYS A 143 -2.00 9.38 14.98
CA LYS A 143 -2.00 8.82 13.63
C LYS A 143 -3.12 7.80 13.49
N LEU A 144 -3.94 7.99 12.45
CA LEU A 144 -4.96 7.01 12.08
C LEU A 144 -4.36 5.65 11.72
N ALA A 145 -3.10 5.63 11.28
CA ALA A 145 -2.38 4.41 10.94
C ALA A 145 -2.26 3.45 12.14
N ARG A 146 -2.26 2.15 11.84
CA ARG A 146 -2.15 1.04 12.82
C ARG A 146 -0.71 0.68 13.19
N HIS A 147 0.26 1.24 12.49
CA HIS A 147 1.67 0.96 12.69
C HIS A 147 2.47 2.26 12.60
N ALA A 148 3.49 2.36 13.45
CA ALA A 148 4.44 3.46 13.43
C ALA A 148 5.16 3.49 12.07
N ARG A 149 4.95 4.57 11.30
CA ARG A 149 5.73 4.85 10.09
C ARG A 149 6.94 5.68 10.47
N VAL A 150 8.09 5.39 9.85
CA VAL A 150 9.34 6.14 10.07
C VAL A 150 9.14 7.65 9.88
N THR A 151 8.31 8.05 8.92
CA THR A 151 8.00 9.46 8.64
C THR A 151 7.23 10.14 9.78
N ALA A 152 6.35 9.42 10.50
CA ALA A 152 5.69 9.94 11.70
C ALA A 152 6.68 10.08 12.88
N LEU A 153 7.61 9.13 13.01
CA LEU A 153 8.66 9.21 14.03
C LEU A 153 9.62 10.40 13.79
N MET A 154 9.90 10.73 12.52
CA MET A 154 10.67 11.94 12.19
C MET A 154 9.97 13.23 12.61
N GLN A 155 8.64 13.27 12.55
CA GLN A 155 7.86 14.42 13.03
C GLN A 155 8.00 14.59 14.55
N LEU A 156 7.88 13.50 15.32
CA LEU A 156 8.12 13.52 16.77
C LEU A 156 9.54 14.00 17.11
N ALA A 157 10.55 13.51 16.40
CA ALA A 157 11.94 13.93 16.58
C ALA A 157 12.14 15.43 16.29
N ALA A 158 11.40 16.00 15.33
CA ALA A 158 11.44 17.43 15.05
C ALA A 158 10.95 18.27 16.23
N TYR A 159 9.92 17.82 16.94
CA TYR A 159 9.40 18.50 18.14
C TYR A 159 10.29 18.30 19.35
N VAL A 160 10.92 17.13 19.49
CA VAL A 160 11.96 16.89 20.48
C VAL A 160 13.12 17.87 20.33
N ASP A 161 13.60 18.09 19.10
CA ASP A 161 14.64 19.10 18.80
C ASP A 161 14.20 20.51 19.23
N GLN A 162 12.91 20.84 19.13
CA GLN A 162 12.39 22.12 19.58
C GLN A 162 12.35 22.25 21.12
N LEU A 163 11.97 21.20 21.83
CA LEU A 163 12.02 21.19 23.30
C LEU A 163 13.46 21.35 23.81
N ASP A 164 14.41 20.62 23.21
CA ASP A 164 15.83 20.71 23.54
C ASP A 164 16.37 22.12 23.30
N ARG A 165 16.03 22.73 22.16
CA ARG A 165 16.41 24.12 21.83
C ARG A 165 15.86 25.14 22.82
N LEU A 166 14.64 24.92 23.32
CA LEU A 166 13.99 25.80 24.30
C LEU A 166 14.49 25.56 25.74
N GLY A 167 15.31 24.53 25.97
CA GLY A 167 15.75 24.14 27.31
C GLY A 167 14.63 23.54 28.17
N ILE A 168 13.57 23.04 27.54
CA ILE A 168 12.44 22.40 28.23
C ILE A 168 12.79 20.94 28.50
N ALA A 169 12.68 20.51 29.76
CA ALA A 169 12.95 19.13 30.14
C ALA A 169 11.94 18.18 29.48
N ARG A 170 12.45 17.23 28.68
CA ARG A 170 11.68 16.24 27.95
C ARG A 170 12.06 14.81 28.32
N ALA A 171 11.15 13.87 28.10
CA ALA A 171 11.38 12.46 28.31
C ALA A 171 12.41 11.89 27.31
N ASP A 172 12.89 10.68 27.59
CA ASP A 172 13.78 9.92 26.70
C ASP A 172 12.99 9.10 25.66
N GLU A 173 11.66 9.19 25.71
CA GLU A 173 10.71 8.49 24.85
C GLU A 173 9.69 9.46 24.25
N VAL A 174 9.15 9.07 23.10
CA VAL A 174 8.04 9.73 22.41
C VAL A 174 6.97 8.70 22.07
N GLU A 175 5.74 9.15 21.85
CA GLU A 175 4.59 8.26 21.69
C GLU A 175 3.80 8.57 20.42
N LEU A 176 3.39 7.53 19.70
CA LEU A 176 2.37 7.61 18.66
C LEU A 176 1.07 7.03 19.17
N LEU A 177 -0.01 7.81 19.10
CA LEU A 177 -1.34 7.41 19.51
C LEU A 177 -2.11 6.91 18.28
N LEU A 178 -2.21 5.59 18.14
CA LEU A 178 -2.63 4.91 16.90
C LEU A 178 -4.16 4.79 16.80
N GLY A 179 -4.65 4.61 15.56
CA GLY A 179 -6.08 4.51 15.27
C GLY A 179 -6.78 3.28 15.86
N ASP A 180 -6.03 2.23 16.20
CA ASP A 180 -6.53 1.04 16.90
C ASP A 180 -6.70 1.24 18.41
N GLY A 181 -6.30 2.41 18.93
CA GLY A 181 -6.35 2.79 20.34
C GLY A 181 -5.06 2.47 21.11
N THR A 182 -4.08 1.82 20.48
CA THR A 182 -2.79 1.50 21.11
C THR A 182 -1.83 2.69 21.08
N THR A 183 -0.85 2.65 21.98
CA THR A 183 0.26 3.62 22.01
C THR A 183 1.56 2.92 21.62
N SER A 184 2.23 3.43 20.59
CA SER A 184 3.56 2.98 20.19
C SER A 184 4.63 3.89 20.78
N VAL A 185 5.48 3.32 21.63
CA VAL A 185 6.53 4.05 22.37
C VAL A 185 7.88 3.87 21.69
N HIS A 186 8.64 4.96 21.52
CA HIS A 186 9.93 4.95 20.85
C HIS A 186 10.96 5.81 21.58
N ARG A 187 12.20 5.33 21.68
CA ARG A 187 13.29 6.07 22.33
C ARG A 187 13.79 7.20 21.44
N VAL A 188 13.96 8.38 22.02
CA VAL A 188 14.51 9.57 21.36
C VAL A 188 15.90 9.29 20.77
N ALA A 189 16.74 8.53 21.49
CA ALA A 189 18.09 8.18 21.05
C ALA A 189 18.14 7.42 19.72
N ASP A 190 17.08 6.69 19.38
CA ASP A 190 16.99 5.94 18.11
C ASP A 190 16.51 6.83 16.94
N LEU A 191 15.82 7.94 17.24
CA LEU A 191 15.21 8.82 16.23
C LEU A 191 16.09 10.02 15.83
N MET A 192 16.75 10.64 16.83
CA MET A 192 17.50 11.89 16.63
C MET A 192 18.64 11.83 15.61
N PRO A 193 19.41 10.72 15.49
CA PRO A 193 20.44 10.61 14.45
C PRO A 193 19.85 10.68 13.03
N VAL A 194 18.73 9.99 12.79
CA VAL A 194 18.04 9.98 11.49
C VAL A 194 17.45 11.35 11.19
N PHE A 195 16.81 11.98 12.17
CA PHE A 195 16.27 13.33 12.03
C PHE A 195 17.36 14.35 11.67
N THR A 196 18.50 14.32 12.38
CA THR A 196 19.63 15.22 12.11
C THR A 196 20.14 15.08 10.68
N LEU A 197 20.38 13.85 10.22
CA LEU A 197 20.83 13.58 8.84
C LEU A 197 19.81 14.09 7.81
N ARG A 198 18.52 13.89 8.05
CA ARG A 198 17.45 14.34 7.15
C ARG A 198 17.32 15.86 7.13
N ARG A 199 17.46 16.53 8.27
CA ARG A 199 17.48 18.00 8.36
C ARG A 199 18.68 18.58 7.61
N GLU A 200 19.87 18.00 7.77
CA GLU A 200 21.07 18.42 7.02
C GLU A 200 20.90 18.23 5.52
N ARG A 201 20.34 17.08 5.10
CA ARG A 201 19.99 16.83 3.69
C ARG A 201 19.01 17.88 3.17
N LEU A 202 17.97 18.20 3.91
CA LEU A 202 16.98 19.22 3.52
C LEU A 202 17.63 20.60 3.36
N ARG A 203 18.51 20.99 4.29
CA ARG A 203 19.27 22.25 4.19
C ARG A 203 20.16 22.28 2.94
N ALA A 204 20.84 21.19 2.62
CA ALA A 204 21.66 21.08 1.41
C ALA A 204 20.81 21.24 0.14
N LEU A 205 19.64 20.58 0.08
CA LEU A 205 18.67 20.72 -1.01
C LEU A 205 18.18 22.17 -1.15
N ILE A 206 17.84 22.86 -0.05
CA ILE A 206 17.43 24.28 -0.08
C ILE A 206 18.56 25.17 -0.58
N ALA A 207 19.80 24.95 -0.09
CA ALA A 207 20.95 25.76 -0.45
C ALA A 207 21.29 25.67 -1.94
N ASP A 208 21.14 24.50 -2.55
CA ASP A 208 21.29 24.29 -4.00
C ASP A 208 20.33 25.14 -4.84
N ARG A 209 19.14 25.47 -4.30
CA ARG A 209 18.14 26.23 -5.06
C ARG A 209 18.47 27.71 -5.23
N ASP A 210 19.56 28.23 -4.65
CA ASP A 210 19.97 29.64 -4.75
C ASP A 210 18.77 30.60 -4.66
N LEU A 211 18.19 30.69 -3.46
CA LEU A 211 16.99 31.51 -3.24
C LEU A 211 17.22 32.99 -3.60
N ALA A 212 18.47 33.46 -3.59
CA ALA A 212 18.81 34.85 -3.92
C ALA A 212 18.61 35.16 -5.42
N ALA A 213 18.78 34.17 -6.30
CA ALA A 213 18.51 34.34 -7.72
C ALA A 213 17.03 34.52 -8.06
N GLY A 214 16.11 34.17 -7.13
CA GLY A 214 14.66 34.29 -7.34
C GLY A 214 14.20 33.62 -8.65
N ALA A 215 13.33 34.31 -9.40
CA ALA A 215 12.81 33.84 -10.68
C ALA A 215 13.86 33.71 -11.80
N SER A 216 15.03 34.35 -11.67
CA SER A 216 16.11 34.30 -12.65
C SER A 216 17.01 33.06 -12.49
N GLY A 217 16.84 32.28 -11.42
CA GLY A 217 17.61 31.07 -11.19
C GLY A 217 17.19 29.90 -12.09
N THR A 218 18.09 28.93 -12.27
CA THR A 218 17.82 27.74 -13.10
C THR A 218 16.98 26.71 -12.32
N PRO A 219 15.83 26.26 -12.84
CA PRO A 219 15.05 25.21 -12.20
C PRO A 219 15.81 23.87 -12.20
N ILE A 220 15.51 23.00 -11.25
CA ILE A 220 16.12 21.67 -11.17
C ILE A 220 15.75 20.87 -12.44
N ALA A 221 16.75 20.34 -13.13
CA ALA A 221 16.53 19.53 -14.32
C ALA A 221 16.14 18.11 -13.93
N TRP A 222 15.28 17.48 -14.73
CA TRP A 222 14.98 16.06 -14.61
C TRP A 222 16.21 15.22 -14.95
N GLY A 223 16.47 14.21 -14.12
CA GLY A 223 17.58 13.29 -14.37
C GLY A 223 18.96 13.94 -14.26
N ASP A 224 19.11 15.02 -13.48
CA ASP A 224 20.42 15.56 -13.10
C ASP A 224 21.09 14.65 -12.06
N ASP A 225 21.44 13.44 -12.50
CA ASP A 225 22.08 12.42 -11.66
C ASP A 225 23.56 12.78 -11.38
N LEU A 226 24.10 13.79 -12.09
CA LEU A 226 25.49 14.28 -12.02
C LEU A 226 25.68 15.54 -11.16
N GLY A 227 24.59 16.15 -10.67
CA GLY A 227 24.67 17.21 -9.67
C GLY A 227 25.30 16.69 -8.37
N ALA A 228 26.03 17.56 -7.66
CA ALA A 228 26.78 17.19 -6.45
C ALA A 228 25.91 16.59 -5.32
N LEU A 229 24.59 16.77 -5.38
CA LEU A 229 23.65 16.26 -4.39
C LEU A 229 23.02 14.91 -4.75
N HIS A 230 23.09 14.43 -5.99
CA HIS A 230 22.39 13.22 -6.45
C HIS A 230 20.92 13.18 -5.99
N VAL A 231 20.11 14.10 -6.52
CA VAL A 231 18.70 14.29 -6.11
C VAL A 231 17.89 13.05 -6.45
N VAL A 232 17.15 12.53 -5.47
CA VAL A 232 16.32 11.34 -5.65
C VAL A 232 14.93 11.71 -6.19
N ALA A 233 14.52 11.07 -7.28
CA ALA A 233 13.17 11.17 -7.84
C ALA A 233 12.42 9.84 -7.66
N CYS A 234 11.15 9.90 -7.21
CA CYS A 234 10.34 8.70 -7.04
C CYS A 234 9.85 8.10 -8.38
N GLY A 235 9.81 8.92 -9.44
CA GLY A 235 9.41 8.47 -10.77
C GLY A 235 7.91 8.26 -10.96
N ARG A 236 7.08 8.52 -9.94
CA ARG A 236 5.64 8.19 -9.94
C ARG A 236 4.70 9.29 -9.47
N CYS A 237 5.14 10.23 -8.63
CA CYS A 237 4.29 11.36 -8.24
C CYS A 237 3.97 12.25 -9.45
N ALA A 238 2.92 13.07 -9.36
CA ALA A 238 2.47 13.92 -10.46
C ALA A 238 3.61 14.74 -11.09
N THR A 239 4.48 15.34 -10.27
CA THR A 239 5.65 16.08 -10.74
C THR A 239 6.65 15.23 -11.52
N CYS A 240 6.92 14.00 -11.06
CA CYS A 240 7.80 13.09 -11.78
C CYS A 240 7.14 12.56 -13.06
N ASP A 241 5.84 12.23 -13.04
CA ASP A 241 5.14 11.68 -14.20
C ASP A 241 5.12 12.66 -15.37
N LEU A 242 4.94 13.96 -15.11
CA LEU A 242 5.04 15.02 -16.13
C LEU A 242 6.40 15.00 -16.84
N GLU A 243 7.49 14.83 -16.10
CA GLU A 243 8.84 14.76 -16.67
C GLU A 243 9.09 13.42 -17.37
N VAL A 244 8.64 12.32 -16.78
CA VAL A 244 8.77 10.98 -17.37
C VAL A 244 8.07 10.91 -18.72
N VAL A 245 6.86 11.45 -18.81
CA VAL A 245 6.11 11.55 -20.07
C VAL A 245 6.76 12.56 -21.00
N GLY A 246 7.02 13.78 -20.53
CA GLY A 246 7.52 14.88 -21.34
C GLY A 246 8.90 14.60 -21.96
N GLN A 247 9.77 13.89 -21.25
CA GLN A 247 11.12 13.56 -21.71
C GLN A 247 11.23 12.16 -22.33
N ARG A 248 10.11 11.45 -22.44
CA ARG A 248 10.07 10.07 -22.92
C ARG A 248 11.04 9.15 -22.15
N ASP A 249 11.16 9.41 -20.84
CA ASP A 249 12.12 8.77 -19.96
C ASP A 249 11.90 7.25 -19.92
N LEU A 250 12.96 6.51 -19.67
CA LEU A 250 12.93 5.05 -19.51
C LEU A 250 11.93 4.55 -18.46
N LEU A 251 11.56 5.35 -17.45
CA LEU A 251 10.51 5.00 -16.49
C LEU A 251 9.12 4.83 -17.13
N LEU A 252 8.92 5.23 -18.39
CA LEU A 252 7.73 4.87 -19.17
C LEU A 252 7.64 3.36 -19.43
N VAL A 253 8.77 2.66 -19.49
CA VAL A 253 8.82 1.24 -19.82
C VAL A 253 8.33 0.42 -18.63
N ALA A 254 7.26 -0.37 -18.84
CA ALA A 254 6.67 -1.14 -17.75
C ALA A 254 7.67 -2.13 -17.14
N GLY A 255 7.84 -2.07 -15.82
CA GLY A 255 8.83 -2.89 -15.11
C GLY A 255 10.26 -2.35 -15.11
N MET A 256 10.50 -1.16 -15.67
CA MET A 256 11.76 -0.44 -15.51
C MET A 256 12.02 -0.14 -14.03
N ARG A 257 13.20 -0.50 -13.55
CA ARG A 257 13.66 -0.19 -12.19
C ARG A 257 14.64 1.00 -12.21
N PRO A 258 14.73 1.81 -11.14
CA PRO A 258 15.66 2.94 -11.07
C PRO A 258 17.12 2.59 -11.38
N VAL A 259 17.61 1.47 -10.85
CA VAL A 259 18.98 0.99 -11.12
C VAL A 259 19.19 0.58 -12.59
N GLN A 260 18.16 0.04 -13.23
CA GLN A 260 18.22 -0.31 -14.67
C GLN A 260 18.23 0.96 -15.52
N ARG A 261 17.38 1.93 -15.19
CA ARG A 261 17.38 3.26 -15.80
C ARG A 261 18.75 3.92 -15.69
N GLU A 262 19.33 3.98 -14.48
CA GLU A 262 20.65 4.59 -14.25
C GLU A 262 21.74 3.95 -15.11
N ARG A 263 21.79 2.61 -15.17
CA ARG A 263 22.74 1.87 -16.03
C ARG A 263 22.53 2.14 -17.52
N MET A 264 21.28 2.23 -17.96
CA MET A 264 20.96 2.56 -19.36
C MET A 264 21.39 3.99 -19.71
N ARG A 265 21.11 4.96 -18.84
CA ARG A 265 21.54 6.36 -19.02
C ARG A 265 23.06 6.49 -19.03
N ALA A 266 23.76 5.81 -18.13
CA ALA A 266 25.22 5.74 -18.13
C ALA A 266 25.79 5.13 -19.44
N GLY A 267 25.03 4.24 -20.08
CA GLY A 267 25.32 3.68 -21.41
C GLY A 267 24.83 4.52 -22.59
N GLY A 268 24.30 5.72 -22.37
CA GLY A 268 23.80 6.63 -23.42
C GLY A 268 22.40 6.29 -23.96
N VAL A 269 21.63 5.45 -23.26
CA VAL A 269 20.24 5.13 -23.58
C VAL A 269 19.35 5.87 -22.58
N ASP A 270 18.80 7.02 -22.98
CA ASP A 270 18.05 7.91 -22.05
C ASP A 270 16.53 7.84 -22.20
N THR A 271 16.02 7.35 -23.33
CA THR A 271 14.58 7.37 -23.65
C THR A 271 14.03 6.00 -24.01
N ILE A 272 12.70 5.84 -23.91
CA ILE A 272 11.99 4.64 -24.39
C ILE A 272 12.27 4.36 -25.88
N ASP A 273 12.36 5.40 -26.72
CA ASP A 273 12.65 5.26 -28.15
C ASP A 273 14.09 4.78 -28.38
N ALA A 274 15.06 5.35 -27.64
CA ALA A 274 16.45 4.94 -27.71
C ALA A 274 16.60 3.48 -27.27
N LEU A 275 15.90 3.06 -26.21
CA LEU A 275 15.91 1.66 -25.75
C LEU A 275 15.34 0.72 -26.81
N ALA A 276 14.21 1.07 -27.43
CA ALA A 276 13.60 0.23 -28.46
C ALA A 276 14.50 0.07 -29.70
N ALA A 277 15.26 1.12 -30.06
CA ALA A 277 16.16 1.13 -31.21
C ALA A 277 17.56 0.53 -30.91
N ALA A 278 17.96 0.45 -29.64
CA ALA A 278 19.30 0.01 -29.26
C ALA A 278 19.55 -1.47 -29.63
N SER A 279 20.78 -1.76 -30.04
CA SER A 279 21.19 -3.08 -30.55
C SER A 279 21.97 -3.93 -29.54
N ALA A 280 22.52 -3.31 -28.48
CA ALA A 280 23.34 -3.97 -27.48
C ALA A 280 23.03 -3.45 -26.07
N PRO A 281 23.13 -4.30 -25.03
CA PRO A 281 22.94 -3.89 -23.65
C PRO A 281 24.06 -2.97 -23.17
N PRO A 282 23.78 -2.03 -22.24
CA PRO A 282 24.80 -1.31 -21.51
C PRO A 282 25.59 -2.26 -20.59
N GLU A 283 26.80 -1.84 -20.19
CA GLU A 283 27.65 -2.63 -19.29
C GLU A 283 26.97 -2.91 -17.95
N GLY A 284 27.13 -4.14 -17.44
CA GLY A 284 26.56 -4.54 -16.15
C GLY A 284 25.05 -4.82 -16.16
N LEU A 285 24.37 -4.76 -17.31
CA LEU A 285 22.97 -5.20 -17.46
C LEU A 285 22.91 -6.60 -18.09
N GLY A 286 22.19 -7.52 -17.46
CA GLY A 286 22.02 -8.89 -17.97
C GLY A 286 21.25 -8.91 -19.31
N ALA A 287 21.68 -9.78 -20.23
CA ALA A 287 21.13 -9.84 -21.58
C ALA A 287 19.62 -10.16 -21.62
N GLU A 288 19.13 -11.02 -20.72
CA GLU A 288 17.70 -11.36 -20.63
C GLU A 288 16.86 -10.17 -20.15
N VAL A 289 17.32 -9.46 -19.13
CA VAL A 289 16.67 -8.25 -18.59
C VAL A 289 16.63 -7.17 -19.67
N TRP A 290 17.74 -6.96 -20.38
CA TRP A 290 17.82 -6.05 -21.51
C TRP A 290 16.79 -6.37 -22.59
N GLU A 291 16.78 -7.61 -23.08
CA GLU A 291 15.88 -8.00 -24.17
C GLU A 291 14.41 -7.92 -23.75
N SER A 292 14.11 -8.24 -22.49
CA SER A 292 12.76 -8.08 -21.94
C SER A 292 12.32 -6.60 -21.92
N LEU A 293 13.17 -5.69 -21.44
CA LEU A 293 12.87 -4.25 -21.37
C LEU A 293 12.79 -3.61 -22.77
N ARG A 294 13.67 -4.02 -23.69
CA ARG A 294 13.65 -3.59 -25.09
C ARG A 294 12.38 -4.07 -25.81
N THR A 295 11.99 -5.33 -25.63
CA THR A 295 10.72 -5.87 -26.16
C THR A 295 9.53 -5.08 -25.61
N GLN A 296 9.52 -4.83 -24.30
CA GLN A 296 8.48 -4.03 -23.64
C GLN A 296 8.40 -2.60 -24.23
N ALA A 297 9.53 -1.92 -24.40
CA ALA A 297 9.60 -0.60 -25.03
C ALA A 297 9.04 -0.61 -26.45
N ARG A 298 9.47 -1.57 -27.30
CA ARG A 298 8.97 -1.70 -28.68
C ARG A 298 7.46 -1.90 -28.74
N LEU A 299 6.90 -2.75 -27.88
CA LEU A 299 5.46 -3.02 -27.89
C LEU A 299 4.65 -1.81 -27.40
N GLN A 300 5.16 -1.06 -26.42
CA GLN A 300 4.54 0.19 -25.98
C GLN A 300 4.51 1.22 -27.11
N LEU A 301 5.63 1.43 -27.79
CA LEU A 301 5.71 2.34 -28.94
C LEU A 301 4.81 1.90 -30.10
N ALA A 302 4.71 0.59 -30.36
CA ALA A 302 3.81 0.06 -31.38
C ALA A 302 2.33 0.31 -31.03
N SER A 303 1.98 0.23 -29.74
CA SER A 303 0.62 0.51 -29.27
C SER A 303 0.29 2.00 -29.34
N GLU A 304 1.25 2.87 -29.00
CA GLU A 304 1.12 4.34 -29.17
C GLU A 304 0.85 4.69 -30.64
N GLN A 305 1.54 4.06 -31.60
CA GLN A 305 1.34 4.31 -33.03
C GLN A 305 -0.01 3.83 -33.56
N GLN A 306 -0.62 2.83 -32.92
CA GLN A 306 -1.95 2.35 -33.28
C GLN A 306 -3.07 3.25 -32.75
N GLN A 307 -2.75 4.11 -31.78
CA GLN A 307 -3.68 5.08 -31.21
C GLN A 307 -3.93 6.20 -32.23
N THR A 308 -5.11 6.20 -32.84
CA THR A 308 -5.56 7.28 -33.74
C THR A 308 -6.44 8.27 -32.99
N ASP A 309 -6.13 9.56 -33.10
CA ASP A 309 -6.97 10.63 -32.58
C ASP A 309 -8.41 10.52 -33.13
N GLY A 310 -9.39 10.46 -32.24
CA GLY A 310 -10.82 10.41 -32.58
C GLY A 310 -11.43 9.02 -32.75
N ALA A 311 -10.69 7.93 -32.47
CA ALA A 311 -11.31 6.62 -32.35
C ALA A 311 -12.26 6.57 -31.14
N SER A 312 -13.47 6.04 -31.32
CA SER A 312 -14.45 5.89 -30.24
C SER A 312 -14.04 4.86 -29.18
N ARG A 313 -13.00 4.06 -29.45
CA ARG A 313 -12.51 3.00 -28.57
C ARG A 313 -10.99 2.92 -28.63
N PRO A 314 -10.30 2.72 -27.50
CA PRO A 314 -8.86 2.47 -27.52
C PRO A 314 -8.57 1.18 -28.33
N PRO A 315 -7.58 1.20 -29.24
CA PRO A 315 -7.14 -0.01 -29.92
C PRO A 315 -6.56 -1.01 -28.90
N ALA A 316 -6.63 -2.29 -29.25
CA ALA A 316 -5.98 -3.32 -28.45
C ALA A 316 -4.46 -3.09 -28.41
N PRO A 317 -3.80 -3.11 -27.24
CA PRO A 317 -2.36 -2.92 -27.18
C PRO A 317 -1.64 -4.05 -27.92
N ALA A 318 -0.53 -3.72 -28.58
CA ALA A 318 0.36 -4.73 -29.14
C ALA A 318 0.87 -5.66 -28.03
N TYR A 319 0.94 -6.96 -28.28
CA TYR A 319 1.42 -7.92 -27.30
C TYR A 319 2.21 -9.06 -27.94
N GLU A 320 3.06 -9.71 -27.14
CA GLU A 320 3.78 -10.92 -27.52
C GLU A 320 3.75 -11.96 -26.41
N VAL A 321 3.60 -13.23 -26.80
CA VAL A 321 3.73 -14.38 -25.90
C VAL A 321 5.21 -14.74 -25.77
N VAL A 322 5.87 -14.19 -24.75
CA VAL A 322 7.30 -14.42 -24.49
C VAL A 322 7.57 -15.71 -23.73
N SER A 323 6.56 -16.28 -23.08
CA SER A 323 6.67 -17.58 -22.42
C SER A 323 5.38 -18.38 -22.56
N ALA A 324 5.28 -19.15 -23.64
CA ALA A 324 4.13 -20.02 -23.86
C ALA A 324 3.99 -21.09 -22.74
N ALA A 325 5.11 -21.61 -22.23
CA ALA A 325 5.13 -22.59 -21.14
C ALA A 325 4.43 -22.08 -19.86
N ALA A 326 4.49 -20.76 -19.59
CA ALA A 326 3.79 -20.15 -18.47
C ALA A 326 2.27 -20.23 -18.60
N LEU A 327 1.74 -20.16 -19.84
CA LEU A 327 0.31 -20.33 -20.10
C LEU A 327 -0.14 -21.78 -19.91
N GLY A 328 0.74 -22.75 -20.17
CA GLY A 328 0.49 -24.17 -19.92
C GLY A 328 0.37 -24.54 -18.44
N ALA A 329 0.80 -23.66 -17.53
CA ALA A 329 0.66 -23.83 -16.08
C ALA A 329 -0.74 -23.48 -15.56
N LEU A 330 -1.61 -22.90 -16.39
CA LEU A 330 -3.01 -22.70 -16.03
C LEU A 330 -3.68 -24.05 -15.75
N PRO A 331 -4.49 -24.16 -14.69
CA PRO A 331 -5.30 -25.34 -14.45
C PRO A 331 -6.26 -25.59 -15.62
N ARG A 332 -6.61 -26.86 -15.82
CA ARG A 332 -7.62 -27.23 -16.80
C ARG A 332 -8.97 -26.64 -16.39
N PRO A 333 -9.68 -25.92 -17.29
CA PRO A 333 -11.00 -25.38 -16.98
C PRO A 333 -11.99 -26.47 -16.52
N ASP A 334 -12.73 -26.18 -15.46
CA ASP A 334 -13.84 -26.99 -14.93
C ASP A 334 -15.15 -26.19 -15.00
N HIS A 335 -16.28 -26.88 -15.16
CA HIS A 335 -17.60 -26.23 -15.13
C HIS A 335 -17.94 -25.64 -13.75
N GLY A 336 -17.25 -26.12 -12.71
CA GLY A 336 -17.32 -25.60 -11.36
C GLY A 336 -16.60 -24.28 -11.16
N ASP A 337 -15.75 -23.83 -12.09
CA ASP A 337 -14.90 -22.65 -11.87
C ASP A 337 -15.72 -21.39 -11.51
N LEU A 338 -15.10 -20.56 -10.67
CA LEU A 338 -15.61 -19.26 -10.22
C LEU A 338 -14.58 -18.17 -10.51
N PHE A 339 -15.07 -16.95 -10.72
CA PHE A 339 -14.25 -15.75 -10.94
C PHE A 339 -14.67 -14.73 -9.91
N PHE A 340 -13.75 -14.36 -9.03
CA PHE A 340 -14.05 -13.78 -7.75
C PHE A 340 -13.30 -12.47 -7.55
N ASP A 341 -13.97 -11.50 -6.94
CA ASP A 341 -13.44 -10.18 -6.63
C ASP A 341 -14.07 -9.62 -5.35
N PHE A 342 -13.29 -8.82 -4.62
CA PHE A 342 -13.73 -8.12 -3.41
C PHE A 342 -13.84 -6.62 -3.63
N GLU A 343 -14.83 -6.01 -3.01
CA GLU A 343 -14.77 -4.59 -2.67
C GLU A 343 -14.66 -4.41 -1.17
N GLY A 344 -13.78 -3.49 -0.73
CA GLY A 344 -13.52 -3.26 0.69
C GLY A 344 -13.18 -1.82 1.01
N ASP A 345 -13.41 -1.43 2.26
CA ASP A 345 -13.05 -0.13 2.83
C ASP A 345 -12.02 -0.32 3.96
N PRO A 346 -10.73 -0.01 3.73
CA PRO A 346 -9.67 -0.17 4.73
C PRO A 346 -9.79 0.81 5.91
N LEU A 347 -10.61 1.87 5.78
CA LEU A 347 -10.83 2.89 6.80
C LEU A 347 -12.11 2.64 7.62
N TYR A 348 -12.88 1.60 7.29
CA TYR A 348 -14.02 1.19 8.10
C TYR A 348 -13.57 0.78 9.50
N THR A 349 -14.34 1.14 10.52
CA THR A 349 -14.02 0.83 11.92
C THR A 349 -15.24 0.39 12.70
N GLU A 350 -15.06 -0.65 13.51
CA GLU A 350 -15.97 -1.00 14.60
C GLU A 350 -15.20 -1.23 15.89
N HIS A 351 -15.88 -1.00 17.00
CA HIS A 351 -15.35 -1.34 18.32
C HIS A 351 -15.68 -2.80 18.65
N ALA A 352 -14.67 -3.66 18.71
CA ALA A 352 -14.83 -5.08 18.98
C ALA A 352 -13.76 -5.54 19.99
N GLY A 353 -14.19 -6.26 21.04
CA GLY A 353 -13.27 -6.82 22.05
C GLY A 353 -12.44 -5.79 22.83
N GLY A 354 -12.91 -4.54 22.97
CA GLY A 354 -12.20 -3.47 23.68
C GLY A 354 -11.18 -2.71 22.85
N ALA A 355 -11.07 -2.98 21.54
CA ALA A 355 -10.19 -2.28 20.61
C ALA A 355 -10.95 -1.84 19.35
N ASN A 356 -10.40 -0.86 18.64
CA ASN A 356 -10.92 -0.49 17.32
C ASN A 356 -10.34 -1.44 16.28
N VAL A 357 -11.21 -2.20 15.61
CA VAL A 357 -10.85 -3.10 14.51
C VAL A 357 -11.17 -2.41 13.19
N TRP A 358 -10.25 -2.54 12.23
CA TRP A 358 -10.23 -1.76 10.99
C TRP A 358 -10.32 -2.62 9.75
N GLY A 359 -10.99 -2.10 8.73
CA GLY A 359 -11.08 -2.68 7.40
C GLY A 359 -12.22 -3.67 7.27
N ILE A 360 -13.11 -3.44 6.31
CA ILE A 360 -14.21 -4.35 5.96
C ILE A 360 -14.12 -4.70 4.47
N ASP A 361 -14.36 -5.96 4.12
CA ASP A 361 -14.67 -6.39 2.77
C ASP A 361 -16.20 -6.44 2.64
N TYR A 362 -16.78 -5.37 2.07
CA TYR A 362 -18.23 -5.14 2.09
C TYR A 362 -18.98 -5.85 0.96
N LEU A 363 -18.29 -6.31 -0.09
CA LEU A 363 -18.89 -7.05 -1.20
C LEU A 363 -18.00 -8.23 -1.60
N PHE A 364 -18.58 -9.43 -1.51
CA PHE A 364 -18.01 -10.67 -2.03
C PHE A 364 -18.74 -10.97 -3.33
N GLY A 365 -18.15 -10.69 -4.48
CA GLY A 365 -18.79 -10.94 -5.75
C GLY A 365 -18.10 -12.03 -6.56
N TRP A 366 -18.90 -12.80 -7.29
CA TRP A 366 -18.36 -13.76 -8.26
C TRP A 366 -19.29 -13.99 -9.44
N VAL A 367 -18.70 -14.42 -10.55
CA VAL A 367 -19.44 -15.05 -11.66
C VAL A 367 -19.04 -16.52 -11.82
N ASP A 368 -19.98 -17.32 -12.31
CA ASP A 368 -19.67 -18.66 -12.80
C ASP A 368 -19.25 -18.66 -14.28
N THR A 369 -18.93 -19.85 -14.80
CA THR A 369 -18.59 -20.05 -16.24
C THR A 369 -19.68 -19.64 -17.25
N ARG A 370 -20.88 -19.28 -16.79
CA ARG A 370 -21.99 -18.79 -17.63
C ARG A 370 -22.26 -17.29 -17.40
N GLU A 371 -21.32 -16.58 -16.77
CA GLU A 371 -21.43 -15.17 -16.40
C GLU A 371 -22.62 -14.87 -15.46
N GLN A 372 -23.09 -15.87 -14.70
CA GLN A 372 -24.12 -15.67 -13.68
C GLN A 372 -23.49 -15.06 -12.43
N TYR A 373 -23.85 -13.81 -12.16
CA TYR A 373 -23.35 -13.06 -11.01
C TYR A 373 -24.06 -13.44 -9.71
N SER A 374 -23.31 -13.49 -8.64
CA SER A 374 -23.78 -13.68 -7.28
C SER A 374 -22.93 -12.83 -6.34
N ALA A 375 -23.55 -12.33 -5.28
CA ALA A 375 -22.88 -11.47 -4.33
C ALA A 375 -23.36 -11.70 -2.90
N LEU A 376 -22.47 -11.46 -1.94
CA LEU A 376 -22.78 -11.32 -0.52
C LEU A 376 -22.32 -9.95 -0.04
N TRP A 377 -23.23 -9.22 0.62
CA TRP A 377 -22.95 -7.90 1.19
C TRP A 377 -22.67 -7.98 2.68
N ALA A 378 -21.72 -7.18 3.13
CA ALA A 378 -21.38 -6.99 4.53
C ALA A 378 -21.29 -5.51 4.87
N HIS A 379 -22.14 -5.05 5.80
CA HIS A 379 -22.12 -3.65 6.26
C HIS A 379 -21.60 -3.51 7.69
N THR A 380 -21.35 -4.64 8.34
CA THR A 380 -20.77 -4.77 9.67
C THR A 380 -19.82 -5.97 9.72
N PHE A 381 -18.97 -6.08 10.74
CA PHE A 381 -18.14 -7.26 10.99
C PHE A 381 -18.95 -8.52 11.27
N ALA A 382 -20.14 -8.37 11.86
CA ALA A 382 -21.07 -9.48 12.01
C ALA A 382 -21.58 -9.97 10.64
N ASP A 383 -21.81 -9.07 9.70
CA ASP A 383 -22.17 -9.42 8.33
C ASP A 383 -21.00 -10.02 7.56
N GLU A 384 -19.80 -9.45 7.69
CA GLU A 384 -18.56 -9.92 7.04
C GLU A 384 -18.25 -11.36 7.47
N LYS A 385 -18.37 -11.65 8.77
CA LYS A 385 -18.25 -13.02 9.30
C LYS A 385 -19.25 -13.98 8.64
N ARG A 386 -20.53 -13.59 8.54
CA ARG A 386 -21.58 -14.41 7.91
C ARG A 386 -21.32 -14.61 6.42
N ALA A 387 -20.88 -13.56 5.72
CA ALA A 387 -20.54 -13.62 4.30
C ALA A 387 -19.37 -14.59 4.05
N LEU A 388 -18.31 -14.53 4.87
CA LEU A 388 -17.19 -15.48 4.82
C LEU A 388 -17.67 -16.92 5.01
N GLU A 389 -18.48 -17.19 6.04
CA GLU A 389 -19.01 -18.53 6.32
C GLU A 389 -19.84 -19.06 5.15
N GLN A 390 -20.74 -18.23 4.60
CA GLN A 390 -21.58 -18.58 3.46
C GLN A 390 -20.77 -18.82 2.19
N PHE A 391 -19.77 -17.99 1.92
CA PHE A 391 -18.90 -18.12 0.75
C PHE A 391 -18.10 -19.43 0.80
N VAL A 392 -17.48 -19.75 1.94
CA VAL A 392 -16.74 -21.00 2.13
C VAL A 392 -17.67 -22.22 2.00
N ASP A 393 -18.85 -22.19 2.63
CA ASP A 393 -19.81 -23.29 2.53
C ASP A 393 -20.28 -23.53 1.08
N LEU A 394 -20.45 -22.46 0.30
CA LEU A 394 -20.79 -22.54 -1.13
C LEU A 394 -19.68 -23.22 -1.94
N ILE A 395 -18.42 -22.84 -1.71
CA ILE A 395 -17.26 -23.45 -2.37
C ILE A 395 -17.19 -24.94 -2.04
N GLU A 396 -17.28 -25.29 -0.75
CA GLU A 396 -17.24 -26.68 -0.28
C GLU A 396 -18.36 -27.53 -0.89
N LEU A 397 -19.58 -26.99 -0.97
CA LEU A 397 -20.70 -27.67 -1.60
C LEU A 397 -20.43 -27.92 -3.10
N ARG A 398 -19.93 -26.90 -3.81
CA ARG A 398 -19.66 -26.95 -5.25
C ARG A 398 -18.53 -27.92 -5.59
N ARG A 399 -17.50 -28.02 -4.74
CA ARG A 399 -16.39 -28.98 -4.90
C ARG A 399 -16.80 -30.44 -4.79
N ARG A 400 -17.95 -30.76 -4.15
CA ARG A 400 -18.47 -32.15 -4.10
C ARG A 400 -18.86 -32.68 -5.48
N THR A 401 -19.28 -31.80 -6.39
CA THR A 401 -19.63 -32.16 -7.78
C THR A 401 -18.54 -31.79 -8.78
N HIS A 402 -17.70 -30.81 -8.44
CA HIS A 402 -16.61 -30.29 -9.27
C HIS A 402 -15.28 -30.37 -8.54
N SER A 403 -14.66 -31.55 -8.50
CA SER A 403 -13.40 -31.76 -7.77
C SER A 403 -12.20 -31.00 -8.38
N GLY A 404 -12.29 -30.59 -9.65
CA GLY A 404 -11.29 -29.77 -10.35
C GLY A 404 -11.60 -28.27 -10.36
N LEU A 405 -12.57 -27.82 -9.56
CA LEU A 405 -12.95 -26.41 -9.45
C LEU A 405 -11.76 -25.55 -9.01
N HIS A 406 -11.57 -24.45 -9.73
CA HIS A 406 -10.68 -23.35 -9.35
C HIS A 406 -11.45 -22.03 -9.19
N ILE A 407 -10.91 -21.14 -8.37
CA ILE A 407 -11.40 -19.78 -8.15
C ILE A 407 -10.33 -18.84 -8.69
N TYR A 408 -10.64 -18.15 -9.78
CA TYR A 408 -9.70 -17.23 -10.43
C TYR A 408 -9.93 -15.81 -9.90
N HIS A 409 -8.82 -15.11 -9.68
CA HIS A 409 -8.79 -13.72 -9.27
C HIS A 409 -7.58 -13.03 -9.92
N TYR A 410 -7.47 -11.71 -9.75
CA TYR A 410 -6.41 -10.93 -10.38
C TYR A 410 -5.64 -10.09 -9.35
N ALA A 411 -4.39 -10.49 -9.08
CA ALA A 411 -3.50 -9.94 -8.05
C ALA A 411 -3.78 -10.53 -6.65
N PRO A 412 -2.92 -10.31 -5.63
CA PRO A 412 -2.90 -11.11 -4.40
C PRO A 412 -3.88 -10.63 -3.31
N TYR A 413 -4.79 -9.71 -3.63
CA TYR A 413 -5.65 -9.04 -2.64
C TYR A 413 -6.60 -10.06 -1.98
N GLU A 414 -7.27 -10.89 -2.77
CA GLU A 414 -8.35 -11.77 -2.33
C GLU A 414 -7.88 -12.86 -1.35
N PRO A 415 -6.82 -13.64 -1.66
CA PRO A 415 -6.29 -14.63 -0.71
C PRO A 415 -5.82 -14.01 0.61
N THR A 416 -5.21 -12.83 0.53
CA THR A 416 -4.71 -12.10 1.69
C THR A 416 -5.87 -11.68 2.60
N HIS A 417 -6.93 -11.14 2.02
CA HIS A 417 -8.12 -10.69 2.73
C HIS A 417 -8.92 -11.86 3.32
N LEU A 418 -9.07 -12.98 2.60
CA LEU A 418 -9.69 -14.20 3.14
C LEU A 418 -8.98 -14.73 4.40
N LEU A 419 -7.64 -14.79 4.37
CA LEU A 419 -6.86 -15.22 5.54
C LEU A 419 -7.01 -14.24 6.71
N GLN A 420 -6.95 -12.93 6.43
CA GLN A 420 -7.11 -11.89 7.45
C GLN A 420 -8.51 -11.93 8.07
N MET A 421 -9.56 -12.08 7.27
CA MET A 421 -10.94 -12.19 7.75
C MET A 421 -11.17 -13.46 8.57
N ALA A 422 -10.69 -14.62 8.11
CA ALA A 422 -10.83 -15.88 8.83
C ALA A 422 -10.17 -15.81 10.21
N ALA A 423 -8.96 -15.24 10.28
CA ALA A 423 -8.25 -15.02 11.54
C ALA A 423 -8.92 -13.97 12.43
N ARG A 424 -9.39 -12.84 11.84
CA ARG A 424 -10.09 -11.77 12.57
C ARG A 424 -11.35 -12.27 13.25
N HIS A 425 -12.14 -13.08 12.55
CA HIS A 425 -13.44 -13.56 13.01
C HIS A 425 -13.40 -14.91 13.72
N GLY A 426 -12.25 -15.58 13.72
CA GLY A 426 -12.06 -16.91 14.31
C GLY A 426 -12.96 -17.97 13.68
N THR A 427 -13.19 -17.91 12.36
CA THR A 427 -14.07 -18.84 11.64
C THR A 427 -13.45 -19.24 10.31
N ARG A 428 -13.72 -20.47 9.87
CA ARG A 428 -13.26 -21.04 8.57
C ARG A 428 -11.75 -21.00 8.30
N GLU A 429 -10.92 -20.80 9.33
CA GLU A 429 -9.46 -20.71 9.19
C GLU A 429 -8.85 -21.95 8.52
N ALA A 430 -9.30 -23.14 8.93
CA ALA A 430 -8.79 -24.40 8.40
C ALA A 430 -9.23 -24.63 6.95
N GLU A 431 -10.48 -24.29 6.63
CA GLU A 431 -11.04 -24.42 5.29
C GLU A 431 -10.37 -23.46 4.31
N VAL A 432 -10.20 -22.19 4.67
CA VAL A 432 -9.50 -21.19 3.84
C VAL A 432 -8.04 -21.58 3.61
N ASP A 433 -7.31 -21.95 4.67
CA ASP A 433 -5.92 -22.44 4.57
C ASP A 433 -5.81 -23.66 3.64
N ARG A 434 -6.75 -24.60 3.74
CA ARG A 434 -6.81 -25.77 2.86
C ARG A 434 -7.05 -25.38 1.39
N LEU A 435 -8.03 -24.52 1.10
CA LEU A 435 -8.34 -24.09 -0.26
C LEU A 435 -7.13 -23.41 -0.93
N LEU A 436 -6.43 -22.55 -0.19
CA LEU A 436 -5.22 -21.87 -0.68
C LEU A 436 -4.07 -22.84 -0.92
N ARG A 437 -3.84 -23.78 0.01
CA ARG A 437 -2.76 -24.79 -0.11
C ARG A 437 -3.00 -25.74 -1.28
N GLU A 438 -4.24 -26.19 -1.44
CA GLU A 438 -4.65 -27.06 -2.56
C GLU A 438 -4.55 -26.35 -3.91
N GLY A 439 -4.30 -25.04 -3.94
CA GLY A 439 -4.19 -24.26 -5.17
C GLY A 439 -5.53 -23.99 -5.84
N VAL A 440 -6.63 -24.05 -5.07
CA VAL A 440 -7.97 -23.76 -5.60
C VAL A 440 -8.03 -22.31 -6.07
N PHE A 441 -7.40 -21.38 -5.37
CA PHE A 441 -7.28 -19.98 -5.80
C PHE A 441 -6.13 -19.81 -6.81
N VAL A 442 -6.43 -19.22 -7.96
CA VAL A 442 -5.50 -19.03 -9.07
C VAL A 442 -5.39 -17.55 -9.40
N ASP A 443 -4.23 -16.97 -9.09
CA ASP A 443 -3.89 -15.60 -9.47
C ASP A 443 -3.44 -15.54 -10.93
N LEU A 444 -4.21 -14.84 -11.77
CA LEU A 444 -3.90 -14.65 -13.18
C LEU A 444 -2.80 -13.60 -13.43
N TYR A 445 -2.57 -12.67 -12.50
CA TYR A 445 -1.58 -11.60 -12.64
C TYR A 445 -0.14 -12.10 -12.88
N PRO A 446 0.44 -13.01 -12.05
CA PRO A 446 1.78 -13.52 -12.28
C PRO A 446 1.89 -14.33 -13.58
N ILE A 447 0.81 -15.02 -13.99
CA ILE A 447 0.76 -15.76 -15.25
C ILE A 447 0.86 -14.79 -16.43
N VAL A 448 0.07 -13.72 -16.43
CA VAL A 448 0.12 -12.65 -17.45
C VAL A 448 1.52 -12.03 -17.51
N ARG A 449 2.08 -11.61 -16.38
CA ARG A 449 3.41 -10.95 -16.30
C ARG A 449 4.54 -11.84 -16.82
N ARG A 450 4.42 -13.16 -16.62
CA ARG A 450 5.40 -14.14 -17.09
C ARG A 450 5.23 -14.47 -18.58
N ALA A 451 3.99 -14.74 -18.98
CA ALA A 451 3.68 -15.22 -20.33
C ALA A 451 3.76 -14.13 -21.39
N LEU A 452 3.42 -12.90 -21.02
CA LEU A 452 3.15 -11.83 -21.97
C LEU A 452 4.08 -10.64 -21.77
N ARG A 453 4.36 -9.98 -22.89
CA ARG A 453 4.73 -8.57 -22.91
C ARG A 453 3.61 -7.83 -23.62
N VAL A 454 3.08 -6.80 -22.97
CA VAL A 454 1.96 -6.01 -23.48
C VAL A 454 2.42 -4.57 -23.59
N GLY A 455 2.07 -3.90 -24.68
CA GLY A 455 2.40 -2.52 -24.99
C GLY A 455 1.64 -1.49 -24.17
N SER A 456 1.49 -1.74 -22.87
CA SER A 456 0.89 -0.85 -21.88
C SER A 456 1.92 -0.53 -20.79
N ARG A 457 1.84 0.68 -20.22
CA ARG A 457 2.63 1.10 -19.03
C ARG A 457 2.22 0.33 -17.77
N SER A 458 0.99 -0.19 -17.73
CA SER A 458 0.40 -0.91 -16.60
C SER A 458 -0.15 -2.27 -17.01
N TYR A 459 -0.02 -3.23 -16.11
CA TYR A 459 -0.59 -4.57 -16.23
C TYR A 459 -1.85 -4.71 -15.34
N SER A 460 -2.52 -3.62 -15.00
CA SER A 460 -3.87 -3.69 -14.41
C SER A 460 -4.83 -4.33 -15.41
N ILE A 461 -5.78 -5.14 -14.94
CA ILE A 461 -6.73 -5.88 -15.79
C ILE A 461 -7.45 -4.97 -16.80
N LYS A 462 -7.89 -3.77 -16.38
CA LYS A 462 -8.50 -2.73 -17.22
C LYS A 462 -7.66 -2.31 -18.44
N LYS A 463 -6.33 -2.28 -18.30
CA LYS A 463 -5.43 -1.93 -19.42
C LYS A 463 -5.22 -3.11 -20.38
N LEU A 464 -5.62 -4.32 -19.98
CA LEU A 464 -5.57 -5.53 -20.78
C LEU A 464 -6.92 -5.86 -21.44
N GLU A 465 -8.04 -5.37 -20.90
CA GLU A 465 -9.40 -5.58 -21.43
C GLU A 465 -9.53 -5.45 -22.96
N PRO A 466 -8.87 -4.49 -23.62
CA PRO A 466 -8.95 -4.39 -25.08
C PRO A 466 -8.45 -5.63 -25.84
N LEU A 467 -7.68 -6.53 -25.20
CA LEU A 467 -7.19 -7.78 -25.78
C LEU A 467 -8.24 -8.90 -25.83
N TYR A 468 -9.22 -8.89 -24.92
CA TYR A 468 -10.09 -10.05 -24.67
C TYR A 468 -11.58 -9.72 -24.47
N MET A 469 -11.94 -8.46 -24.19
CA MET A 469 -13.35 -8.07 -23.99
C MET A 469 -14.13 -7.88 -25.29
N GLY A 470 -13.45 -7.73 -26.43
CA GLY A 470 -14.11 -7.52 -27.72
C GLY A 470 -14.93 -6.23 -27.74
N ASP A 471 -16.21 -6.34 -28.09
CA ASP A 471 -17.13 -5.19 -28.16
C ASP A 471 -17.74 -4.77 -26.83
N ASP A 472 -17.58 -5.59 -25.78
CA ASP A 472 -18.08 -5.32 -24.42
C ASP A 472 -17.07 -4.52 -23.58
N LEU A 473 -16.26 -3.69 -24.23
CA LEU A 473 -15.35 -2.78 -23.53
C LEU A 473 -16.18 -1.74 -22.77
N ARG A 474 -15.93 -1.62 -21.46
CA ARG A 474 -16.58 -0.63 -20.62
C ARG A 474 -16.29 0.77 -21.17
N THR A 475 -17.33 1.60 -21.28
CA THR A 475 -17.24 2.96 -21.82
C THR A 475 -16.90 4.00 -20.75
N SER A 476 -16.87 3.63 -19.46
CA SER A 476 -16.58 4.53 -18.35
C SER A 476 -15.11 4.43 -17.91
N ASP A 477 -14.32 5.46 -18.27
CA ASP A 477 -12.96 5.69 -17.75
C ASP A 477 -12.95 6.17 -16.27
N VAL A 478 -14.11 6.22 -15.59
CA VAL A 478 -14.36 7.08 -14.41
C VAL A 478 -14.63 6.29 -13.11
N GLN A 479 -14.23 5.02 -13.02
CA GLN A 479 -14.37 4.28 -11.76
C GLN A 479 -13.05 3.59 -11.41
N ARG A 480 -12.20 4.28 -10.66
CA ARG A 480 -11.02 3.72 -9.98
C ARG A 480 -11.51 2.99 -8.72
N GLY A 481 -10.75 2.01 -8.21
CA GLY A 481 -11.12 1.31 -6.95
C GLY A 481 -11.23 2.24 -5.74
N ASP A 482 -10.55 3.40 -5.75
CA ASP A 482 -10.73 4.43 -4.72
C ASP A 482 -12.11 5.11 -4.80
N ASP A 483 -12.73 5.15 -5.99
CA ASP A 483 -14.07 5.69 -6.18
C ASP A 483 -15.14 4.75 -5.61
N SER A 484 -14.92 3.42 -5.61
CA SER A 484 -15.89 2.46 -5.06
C SER A 484 -16.06 2.64 -3.55
N ILE A 485 -14.97 2.92 -2.82
CA ILE A 485 -14.99 3.23 -1.38
C ILE A 485 -15.80 4.49 -1.10
N VAL A 486 -15.60 5.57 -1.87
CA VAL A 486 -16.35 6.82 -1.68
C VAL A 486 -17.84 6.59 -1.90
N ARG A 487 -18.20 5.91 -2.99
CA ARG A 487 -19.59 5.59 -3.34
C ARG A 487 -20.24 4.69 -2.30
N TYR A 488 -19.51 3.71 -1.76
CA TYR A 488 -19.98 2.89 -0.66
C TYR A 488 -20.29 3.74 0.59
N VAL A 489 -19.39 4.65 0.96
CA VAL A 489 -19.61 5.55 2.10
C VAL A 489 -20.82 6.49 1.86
N GLU A 490 -21.00 6.99 0.65
CA GLU A 490 -22.20 7.76 0.27
C GLU A 490 -23.48 6.92 0.42
N ALA A 491 -23.47 5.66 -0.01
CA ALA A 491 -24.60 4.75 0.15
C ALA A 491 -24.93 4.51 1.64
N ARG A 492 -23.89 4.34 2.47
CA ARG A 492 -24.06 4.19 3.92
C ARG A 492 -24.65 5.44 4.56
N ALA A 493 -24.16 6.63 4.19
CA ALA A 493 -24.68 7.89 4.69
C ALA A 493 -26.15 8.13 4.28
N ALA A 494 -26.50 7.83 3.02
CA ALA A 494 -27.87 7.93 2.53
C ALA A 494 -28.82 7.00 3.30
N ALA A 495 -28.39 5.76 3.61
CA ALA A 495 -29.16 4.83 4.42
C ALA A 495 -29.32 5.33 5.87
N ASP A 496 -28.27 5.88 6.47
CA ASP A 496 -28.33 6.45 7.84
C ASP A 496 -29.26 7.69 7.90
N ASP A 497 -29.34 8.46 6.82
CA ASP A 497 -30.26 9.60 6.65
C ASP A 497 -31.70 9.19 6.29
N GLY A 498 -31.95 7.88 6.08
CA GLY A 498 -33.26 7.31 5.74
C GLY A 498 -33.65 7.39 4.26
N ASP A 499 -32.71 7.70 3.36
CA ASP A 499 -32.89 7.64 1.91
C ASP A 499 -32.46 6.26 1.35
N ASP A 500 -33.25 5.24 1.68
CA ASP A 500 -33.01 3.85 1.27
C ASP A 500 -32.95 3.68 -0.25
N ALA A 501 -33.67 4.52 -1.01
CA ALA A 501 -33.73 4.43 -2.46
C ALA A 501 -32.41 4.91 -3.11
N ALA A 502 -31.85 6.03 -2.62
CA ALA A 502 -30.54 6.49 -3.06
C ALA A 502 -29.44 5.50 -2.66
N ALA A 503 -29.48 4.98 -1.42
CA ALA A 503 -28.54 3.97 -0.97
C ALA A 503 -28.55 2.71 -1.85
N ALA A 504 -29.74 2.17 -2.14
CA ALA A 504 -29.90 0.99 -2.98
C ALA A 504 -29.36 1.21 -4.40
N ALA A 505 -29.65 2.35 -5.02
CA ALA A 505 -29.15 2.67 -6.35
C ALA A 505 -27.62 2.68 -6.42
N ILE A 506 -26.95 3.23 -5.40
CA ILE A 506 -25.48 3.26 -5.35
C ILE A 506 -24.90 1.85 -5.10
N LEU A 507 -25.53 1.04 -4.25
CA LEU A 507 -25.11 -0.35 -4.03
C LEU A 507 -25.30 -1.21 -5.28
N ASP A 508 -26.36 -0.99 -6.05
CA ASP A 508 -26.59 -1.67 -7.34
C ASP A 508 -25.51 -1.28 -8.37
N ASP A 509 -25.13 0.00 -8.46
CA ASP A 509 -24.01 0.46 -9.30
C ASP A 509 -22.68 -0.22 -8.91
N LEU A 510 -22.42 -0.37 -7.61
CA LEU A 510 -21.24 -1.06 -7.09
C LEU A 510 -21.25 -2.56 -7.41
N ALA A 511 -22.42 -3.20 -7.32
CA ALA A 511 -22.59 -4.60 -7.68
C ALA A 511 -22.35 -4.84 -9.17
N GLU A 512 -22.81 -3.94 -10.05
CA GLU A 512 -22.55 -4.05 -11.48
C GLU A 512 -21.06 -3.84 -11.80
N TYR A 513 -20.42 -2.86 -11.16
CA TYR A 513 -18.97 -2.65 -11.29
C TYR A 513 -18.15 -3.89 -10.91
N ASN A 514 -18.46 -4.50 -9.76
CA ASN A 514 -17.77 -5.71 -9.31
C ASN A 514 -18.08 -6.93 -10.20
N ARG A 515 -19.34 -7.07 -10.66
CA ARG A 515 -19.73 -8.09 -11.64
C ARG A 515 -18.87 -7.98 -12.90
N ASP A 516 -18.70 -6.76 -13.38
CA ASP A 516 -17.90 -6.43 -14.53
C ASP A 516 -16.43 -6.88 -14.34
N ASP A 517 -15.83 -6.68 -13.15
CA ASP A 517 -14.46 -7.13 -12.81
C ASP A 517 -14.36 -8.67 -12.76
N CYS A 518 -15.38 -9.34 -12.22
CA CYS A 518 -15.48 -10.80 -12.24
C CYS A 518 -15.56 -11.36 -13.67
N VAL A 519 -16.38 -10.74 -14.55
CA VAL A 519 -16.49 -11.12 -15.98
C VAL A 519 -15.18 -10.86 -16.72
N SER A 520 -14.51 -9.74 -16.44
CA SER A 520 -13.20 -9.41 -17.01
C SER A 520 -12.16 -10.49 -16.68
N THR A 521 -12.14 -10.96 -15.44
CA THR A 521 -11.28 -12.07 -14.98
C THR A 521 -11.61 -13.39 -15.69
N LEU A 522 -12.90 -13.71 -15.88
CA LEU A 522 -13.35 -14.87 -16.66
C LEU A 522 -12.82 -14.83 -18.08
N ARG A 523 -13.05 -13.71 -18.78
CA ARG A 523 -12.69 -13.57 -20.18
C ARG A 523 -11.18 -13.52 -20.38
N LEU A 524 -10.44 -12.95 -19.43
CA LEU A 524 -8.98 -13.03 -19.41
C LEU A 524 -8.50 -14.47 -19.29
N ARG A 525 -9.05 -15.26 -18.35
CA ARG A 525 -8.70 -16.69 -18.19
C ARG A 525 -8.91 -17.45 -19.50
N ASP A 526 -10.08 -17.30 -20.10
CA ASP A 526 -10.44 -17.98 -21.35
C ASP A 526 -9.52 -17.56 -22.52
N TRP A 527 -9.19 -16.27 -22.59
CA TRP A 527 -8.28 -15.74 -23.59
C TRP A 527 -6.85 -16.29 -23.41
N LEU A 528 -6.32 -16.38 -22.18
CA LEU A 528 -5.01 -16.97 -21.90
C LEU A 528 -4.97 -18.47 -22.27
N VAL A 529 -6.03 -19.22 -21.96
CA VAL A 529 -6.16 -20.63 -22.38
C VAL A 529 -6.17 -20.77 -23.90
N ALA A 530 -6.82 -19.85 -24.62
CA ALA A 530 -6.77 -19.83 -26.08
C ALA A 530 -5.36 -19.57 -26.62
N ARG A 531 -4.62 -18.61 -26.04
CA ARG A 531 -3.21 -18.35 -26.41
C ARG A 531 -2.29 -19.53 -26.12
N ALA A 532 -2.55 -20.29 -25.04
CA ALA A 532 -1.81 -21.53 -24.76
C ALA A 532 -2.00 -22.55 -25.90
N ARG A 533 -3.25 -22.73 -26.35
CA ARG A 533 -3.60 -23.66 -27.44
C ARG A 533 -2.97 -23.28 -28.77
N ASP A 534 -2.92 -22.00 -29.10
CA ASP A 534 -2.25 -21.50 -30.32
C ASP A 534 -0.76 -21.89 -30.36
N ALA A 535 -0.11 -22.00 -29.19
CA ALA A 535 1.27 -22.45 -29.03
C ALA A 535 1.43 -23.98 -28.91
N GLY A 536 0.36 -24.76 -29.11
CA GLY A 536 0.36 -26.22 -28.98
C GLY A 536 0.49 -26.72 -27.53
N LEU A 537 0.30 -25.84 -26.55
CA LEU A 537 0.34 -26.18 -25.13
C LEU A 537 -1.08 -26.36 -24.60
N TYR A 538 -1.25 -27.34 -23.73
CA TYR A 538 -2.51 -27.63 -23.07
C TYR A 538 -2.37 -27.36 -21.57
N PRO A 539 -3.41 -26.79 -20.92
CA PRO A 539 -3.46 -26.70 -19.47
C PRO A 539 -3.08 -28.02 -18.81
N ALA A 540 -2.13 -27.97 -17.88
CA ALA A 540 -1.67 -29.15 -17.17
C ALA A 540 -2.77 -29.70 -16.24
N ARG A 541 -2.76 -31.01 -15.98
CA ARG A 541 -3.47 -31.55 -14.81
C ARG A 541 -2.74 -31.03 -13.57
N ASP A 542 -3.51 -30.66 -12.54
CA ASP A 542 -2.94 -30.20 -11.27
C ASP A 542 -1.87 -31.17 -10.80
N VAL A 543 -0.69 -30.64 -10.49
CA VAL A 543 0.30 -31.38 -9.73
C VAL A 543 -0.32 -31.50 -8.34
N THR A 544 -0.85 -32.68 -8.04
CA THR A 544 -1.29 -33.03 -6.69
C THR A 544 -0.07 -32.85 -5.79
N PRO A 545 -0.08 -31.91 -4.83
CA PRO A 545 0.97 -31.85 -3.85
C PRO A 545 0.96 -33.20 -3.10
N GLU A 546 2.06 -33.95 -3.17
CA GLU A 546 2.29 -35.06 -2.23
C GLU A 546 2.56 -34.43 -0.86
N GLU A 547 1.49 -34.06 -0.15
CA GLU A 547 1.60 -33.53 1.20
C GLU A 547 0.80 -34.38 2.19
N THR A 548 1.42 -34.62 3.35
CA THR A 548 0.70 -35.07 4.55
C THR A 548 0.13 -33.81 5.21
N PRO A 549 -1.20 -33.65 5.30
CA PRO A 549 -1.81 -32.43 5.80
C PRO A 549 -1.40 -32.15 7.25
N TYR A 550 -1.16 -30.87 7.57
CA TYR A 550 -1.18 -30.43 8.97
C TYR A 550 -2.63 -30.52 9.47
N GLU A 551 -2.91 -31.55 10.26
CA GLU A 551 -4.12 -31.66 11.05
C GLU A 551 -3.82 -31.14 12.46
N PRO A 552 -4.63 -30.21 13.00
CA PRO A 552 -4.50 -29.78 14.38
C PRO A 552 -4.47 -30.98 15.31
N SER A 553 -3.55 -31.00 16.28
CA SER A 553 -3.50 -32.10 17.24
C SER A 553 -4.86 -32.24 17.93
N PRO A 554 -5.45 -33.45 18.04
CA PRO A 554 -6.68 -33.66 18.80
C PRO A 554 -6.60 -33.10 20.23
N THR A 555 -5.38 -33.05 20.78
CA THR A 555 -5.10 -32.47 22.10
C THR A 555 -5.20 -30.94 22.08
N SER A 556 -4.66 -30.29 21.05
CA SER A 556 -4.76 -28.84 20.84
C SER A 556 -6.22 -28.42 20.69
N VAL A 557 -6.99 -29.10 19.85
CA VAL A 557 -8.44 -28.85 19.65
C VAL A 557 -9.22 -29.05 20.95
N ALA A 558 -8.95 -30.13 21.69
CA ALA A 558 -9.62 -30.40 22.95
C ALA A 558 -9.30 -29.34 24.03
N LEU A 559 -8.07 -28.83 24.07
CA LEU A 559 -7.65 -27.77 24.99
C LEU A 559 -8.25 -26.41 24.61
N SER A 560 -8.28 -26.05 23.32
CA SER A 560 -8.96 -24.84 22.84
C SER A 560 -10.44 -24.85 23.20
N ARG A 561 -11.14 -25.96 22.95
CA ARG A 561 -12.55 -26.09 23.33
C ARG A 561 -12.75 -25.96 24.83
N ARG A 562 -11.89 -26.60 25.65
CA ARG A 562 -11.95 -26.46 27.12
C ARG A 562 -11.69 -25.02 27.57
N ALA A 563 -10.79 -24.30 26.92
CA ALA A 563 -10.55 -22.89 27.20
C ALA A 563 -11.81 -22.05 26.90
N THR A 564 -12.46 -22.28 25.75
CA THR A 564 -13.73 -21.62 25.38
C THR A 564 -14.85 -21.92 26.38
N ASP A 565 -15.04 -23.21 26.72
CA ASP A 565 -16.08 -23.64 27.66
C ASP A 565 -15.84 -23.06 29.05
N ALA A 566 -14.58 -22.99 29.51
CA ALA A 566 -14.22 -22.41 30.80
C ALA A 566 -14.35 -20.88 30.82
N ALA A 567 -14.00 -20.19 29.73
CA ALA A 567 -14.16 -18.74 29.59
C ALA A 567 -15.63 -18.32 29.66
N ALA A 568 -16.54 -19.14 29.10
CA ALA A 568 -17.98 -18.90 29.15
C ALA A 568 -18.58 -19.02 30.57
N LEU A 569 -17.92 -19.75 31.46
CA LEU A 569 -18.36 -19.97 32.85
C LEU A 569 -17.71 -19.02 33.85
N THR A 570 -16.58 -18.41 33.48
CA THR A 570 -15.75 -17.59 34.37
C THR A 570 -15.45 -16.24 33.73
N SER A 571 -14.22 -16.00 33.32
CA SER A 571 -13.74 -14.83 32.60
C SER A 571 -12.63 -15.27 31.64
N PRO A 572 -12.47 -14.62 30.47
CA PRO A 572 -11.32 -14.84 29.58
C PRO A 572 -9.96 -14.62 30.26
N ASP A 573 -9.91 -13.78 31.31
CA ASP A 573 -8.68 -13.45 32.04
C ASP A 573 -8.33 -14.46 33.15
N ASP A 574 -9.18 -15.46 33.37
CA ASP A 574 -8.94 -16.48 34.38
C ASP A 574 -7.62 -17.23 34.12
N PRO A 575 -6.78 -17.46 35.16
CA PRO A 575 -5.48 -18.12 34.99
C PRO A 575 -5.57 -19.50 34.32
N ASP A 576 -6.61 -20.27 34.60
CA ASP A 576 -6.79 -21.61 34.07
C ASP A 576 -7.25 -21.56 32.61
N VAL A 577 -8.13 -20.60 32.25
CA VAL A 577 -8.51 -20.32 30.85
C VAL A 577 -7.28 -19.94 30.03
N ARG A 578 -6.45 -19.04 30.55
CA ARG A 578 -5.20 -18.62 29.90
C ARG A 578 -4.21 -19.77 29.76
N ALA A 579 -4.07 -20.61 30.79
CA ALA A 579 -3.19 -21.77 30.75
C ALA A 579 -3.64 -22.79 29.68
N LEU A 580 -4.95 -23.06 29.58
CA LEU A 580 -5.52 -23.95 28.56
C LEU A 580 -5.32 -23.40 27.14
N ALA A 581 -5.56 -22.10 26.94
CA ALA A 581 -5.35 -21.44 25.66
C ALA A 581 -3.88 -21.44 25.24
N LEU A 582 -2.96 -21.13 26.17
CA LEU A 582 -1.52 -21.17 25.92
C LEU A 582 -1.03 -22.59 25.62
N ALA A 583 -1.54 -23.60 26.33
CA ALA A 583 -1.19 -24.99 26.08
C ALA A 583 -1.67 -25.45 24.70
N ALA A 584 -2.89 -25.09 24.29
CA ALA A 584 -3.40 -25.36 22.95
C ALA A 584 -2.53 -24.70 21.87
N ALA A 585 -2.18 -23.42 22.07
CA ALA A 585 -1.31 -22.70 21.16
C ALA A 585 0.10 -23.30 21.07
N ALA A 586 0.67 -23.75 22.19
CA ALA A 586 2.04 -24.27 22.25
C ALA A 586 2.22 -25.62 21.53
N ILE A 587 1.23 -26.53 21.62
CA ILE A 587 1.29 -27.88 21.04
C ILE A 587 1.53 -27.82 19.53
N ASP A 588 0.87 -26.89 18.86
CA ASP A 588 0.91 -26.74 17.41
C ASP A 588 1.79 -25.56 16.97
N TYR A 589 2.61 -25.01 17.86
CA TYR A 589 3.43 -23.82 17.58
C TYR A 589 4.34 -24.03 16.36
N TYR A 590 5.18 -25.07 16.36
CA TYR A 590 6.13 -25.29 15.26
C TYR A 590 5.46 -25.60 13.92
N PRO A 591 4.44 -26.48 13.84
CA PRO A 591 3.70 -26.68 12.59
C PRO A 591 2.99 -25.41 12.08
N ARG A 592 2.43 -24.59 12.99
CA ARG A 592 1.74 -23.34 12.65
C ARG A 592 2.70 -22.26 12.16
N GLU A 593 3.84 -22.05 12.83
CA GLU A 593 4.88 -21.12 12.39
C GLU A 593 5.49 -21.55 11.06
N ALA A 594 5.60 -22.85 10.83
CA ALA A 594 6.10 -23.38 9.57
C ALA A 594 5.14 -23.13 8.39
N LYS A 595 3.86 -22.80 8.61
CA LYS A 595 2.89 -22.53 7.53
C LYS A 595 3.34 -21.39 6.63
N THR A 596 3.77 -20.27 7.19
CA THR A 596 4.21 -19.10 6.40
C THR A 596 5.45 -19.42 5.57
N PHE A 597 6.38 -20.19 6.15
CA PHE A 597 7.57 -20.67 5.45
C PHE A 597 7.21 -21.62 4.30
N TRP A 598 6.38 -22.63 4.56
CA TRP A 598 6.00 -23.63 3.56
C TRP A 598 5.10 -23.03 2.47
N ALA A 599 4.14 -22.17 2.81
CA ALA A 599 3.37 -21.42 1.84
C ALA A 599 4.29 -20.61 0.91
N GLY A 600 5.25 -19.87 1.46
CA GLY A 600 6.25 -19.16 0.67
C GLY A 600 7.15 -20.08 -0.16
N HIS A 601 7.54 -21.25 0.36
CA HIS A 601 8.34 -22.24 -0.35
C HIS A 601 7.59 -22.84 -1.55
N PHE A 602 6.35 -23.29 -1.37
CA PHE A 602 5.55 -23.88 -2.45
C PHE A 602 5.09 -22.84 -3.47
N LEU A 603 4.82 -21.62 -3.03
CA LEU A 603 4.62 -20.48 -3.92
C LEU A 603 5.86 -20.30 -4.83
N ARG A 604 7.08 -20.31 -4.28
CA ARG A 604 8.33 -20.24 -5.05
C ARG A 604 8.61 -21.45 -5.95
N LEU A 605 8.08 -22.64 -5.62
CA LEU A 605 8.16 -23.81 -6.50
C LEU A 605 7.25 -23.67 -7.73
N ARG A 606 6.13 -22.93 -7.60
CA ARG A 606 5.19 -22.66 -8.69
C ARG A 606 5.58 -21.39 -9.48
N GLU A 607 6.11 -20.39 -8.79
CA GLU A 607 6.50 -19.10 -9.33
C GLU A 607 7.90 -19.11 -9.97
N PRO A 608 8.10 -18.43 -11.11
CA PRO A 608 9.43 -18.32 -11.72
C PRO A 608 10.42 -17.62 -10.79
N VAL A 609 11.67 -18.08 -10.84
CA VAL A 609 12.80 -17.53 -10.08
C VAL A 609 12.92 -16.01 -10.23
N SER A 610 12.66 -15.47 -11.41
CA SER A 610 12.75 -14.02 -11.69
C SER A 610 11.83 -13.12 -10.85
N LEU A 611 10.78 -13.67 -10.23
CA LEU A 611 9.91 -12.91 -9.31
C LEU A 611 10.54 -12.73 -7.92
N TRP A 612 11.38 -13.67 -7.49
CA TRP A 612 11.95 -13.71 -6.16
C TRP A 612 13.48 -13.74 -6.14
N GLU A 613 14.14 -13.68 -7.31
CA GLU A 613 15.61 -13.69 -7.44
C GLU A 613 16.30 -12.53 -6.70
N GLN A 614 15.60 -11.42 -6.52
CA GLN A 614 16.07 -10.24 -5.78
C GLN A 614 15.47 -10.15 -4.38
N THR A 615 14.71 -11.16 -3.93
CA THR A 615 14.22 -11.22 -2.54
C THR A 615 15.41 -11.43 -1.62
N ARG A 616 15.38 -10.76 -0.46
CA ARG A 616 16.38 -10.95 0.59
C ARG A 616 16.46 -12.45 0.92
N ASP A 617 17.68 -12.96 1.05
CA ASP A 617 17.98 -14.37 1.38
C ASP A 617 17.68 -15.39 0.26
N VAL A 618 17.61 -14.94 -1.00
CA VAL A 618 17.55 -15.80 -2.19
C VAL A 618 18.91 -15.85 -2.91
N VAL A 619 19.32 -17.04 -3.34
CA VAL A 619 20.48 -17.24 -4.23
C VAL A 619 20.04 -18.00 -5.47
N VAL A 620 20.26 -17.42 -6.64
CA VAL A 620 20.00 -18.06 -7.94
C VAL A 620 21.30 -18.63 -8.47
N VAL A 621 21.31 -19.95 -8.72
CA VAL A 621 22.46 -20.66 -9.27
C VAL A 621 22.25 -20.84 -10.78
N ASP A 622 23.12 -20.23 -11.58
CA ASP A 622 23.12 -20.41 -13.03
C ASP A 622 23.60 -21.83 -13.38
N ALA A 623 22.67 -22.67 -13.85
CA ALA A 623 22.93 -24.06 -14.19
C ALA A 623 23.89 -24.21 -15.39
N ALA A 624 23.95 -23.25 -16.31
CA ALA A 624 24.88 -23.28 -17.43
C ALA A 624 26.33 -22.96 -16.99
N ARG A 625 26.48 -22.26 -15.88
CA ARG A 625 27.78 -21.87 -15.30
C ARG A 625 28.18 -22.68 -14.07
N SER A 626 27.33 -23.61 -13.66
CA SER A 626 27.52 -24.39 -12.43
C SER A 626 27.55 -25.88 -12.73
N ARG A 627 28.19 -26.66 -11.85
CA ARG A 627 28.17 -28.12 -11.90
C ARG A 627 27.95 -28.67 -10.50
N VAL A 628 27.15 -29.73 -10.40
CA VAL A 628 27.00 -30.48 -9.14
C VAL A 628 28.28 -31.28 -8.91
N VAL A 629 29.03 -30.96 -7.86
CA VAL A 629 30.27 -31.67 -7.50
C VAL A 629 29.96 -32.91 -6.65
N THR A 630 28.99 -32.77 -5.75
CA THR A 630 28.45 -33.85 -4.93
C THR A 630 26.95 -33.64 -4.84
N ASP A 631 26.17 -34.66 -5.19
CA ASP A 631 24.71 -34.62 -5.11
C ASP A 631 24.23 -34.81 -3.67
N TRP A 632 22.96 -34.51 -3.41
CA TRP A 632 22.38 -34.62 -2.08
C TRP A 632 22.50 -36.04 -1.53
N HIS A 633 23.00 -36.17 -0.31
CA HIS A 633 22.96 -37.43 0.41
C HIS A 633 21.51 -37.72 0.79
N ARG A 634 20.94 -38.78 0.20
CA ARG A 634 19.68 -39.36 0.69
C ARG A 634 20.00 -40.10 1.98
N GLY A 635 19.78 -39.43 3.10
CA GLY A 635 19.81 -40.03 4.44
C GLY A 635 18.62 -40.95 4.65
#